data_AF-A0A2A4UIL2-F1
#
_entry.id   AF-A0A2A4UIL2-F1
#
_cell.length_a   1.000
_cell.length_b   1.000
_cell.length_c   1.000
_cell.angle_alpha   90.00
_cell.angle_beta   90.00
_cell.angle_gamma   90.00
#
_symmetry.space_group_name_H-M   'P 1'
#
loop_
_entity.id
_entity.type
_entity.pdbx_description
1 polymer ?
#
loop_
_entity_poly.entity_id
_entity_poly.type
_entity_poly.pdbx_seq_one_letter_code
_entity_poly.pdbx_strand_id
1 'polypeptide(L)'
;MTNHRVKMAIKNKFVGCFVIVLLCSACSSESNHALITYPDQESTAFQQFTRQCSSCHRPPMPDVHIAKDWNAIVVRMQQHKEQRGLLVMNHAEQQQVLAYLQANAKKDVIE
;
A
#
# COMPACT_ATOMS: atom_id res chain seq x y z
N MET A 1 -70.23 -10.74 10.10
CA MET A 1 -69.28 -10.95 8.98
C MET A 1 -69.40 -9.77 8.03
N THR A 2 -68.40 -8.89 7.99
CA THR A 2 -67.77 -8.31 6.78
C THR A 2 -66.81 -7.19 7.21
N ASN A 3 -65.55 -7.39 6.86
CA ASN A 3 -64.45 -6.44 6.97
C ASN A 3 -64.65 -5.30 5.97
N HIS A 4 -64.46 -4.05 6.37
CA HIS A 4 -64.18 -2.99 5.40
C HIS A 4 -62.92 -2.19 5.74
N ARG A 5 -61.84 -2.73 5.13
CA ARG A 5 -60.58 -2.13 4.71
C ARG A 5 -60.52 -0.59 4.76
N VAL A 6 -59.62 -0.10 5.62
CA VAL A 6 -59.02 1.22 5.51
C VAL A 6 -58.28 1.29 4.17
N LYS A 7 -58.77 2.12 3.24
CA LYS A 7 -58.07 2.45 1.99
C LYS A 7 -56.96 3.45 2.31
N MET A 8 -55.75 2.97 2.59
CA MET A 8 -54.56 3.83 2.62
C MET A 8 -54.17 4.23 1.19
N ALA A 9 -54.53 5.45 0.81
CA ALA A 9 -54.10 6.07 -0.43
C ALA A 9 -52.63 6.52 -0.30
N ILE A 10 -51.70 5.67 -0.71
CA ILE A 10 -50.28 6.00 -0.85
C ILE A 10 -50.15 6.87 -2.11
N LYS A 11 -50.04 8.19 -1.94
CA LYS A 11 -49.80 9.14 -3.04
C LYS A 11 -48.32 9.03 -3.47
N ASN A 12 -48.06 8.20 -4.48
CA ASN A 12 -46.73 7.98 -5.05
C ASN A 12 -46.23 9.22 -5.82
N LYS A 13 -45.54 10.14 -5.14
CA LYS A 13 -44.94 11.36 -5.71
C LYS A 13 -43.48 11.17 -6.18
N PHE A 14 -43.02 9.94 -6.32
CA PHE A 14 -41.60 9.62 -6.61
C PHE A 14 -41.33 9.21 -8.07
N VAL A 15 -42.15 9.67 -9.03
CA VAL A 15 -41.94 9.43 -10.47
C VAL A 15 -41.35 10.69 -11.14
N GLY A 16 -40.35 11.31 -10.51
CA GLY A 16 -39.76 12.58 -10.98
C GLY A 16 -38.24 12.65 -10.97
N CYS A 17 -37.54 11.78 -10.23
CA CYS A 17 -36.07 11.82 -10.12
C CYS A 17 -35.35 10.57 -10.67
N PHE A 18 -36.07 9.61 -11.26
CA PHE A 18 -35.47 8.32 -11.66
C PHE A 18 -34.76 8.35 -13.03
N VAL A 19 -34.77 9.47 -13.75
CA VAL A 19 -34.15 9.57 -15.10
C VAL A 19 -32.76 10.25 -15.05
N ILE A 20 -32.40 10.95 -13.98
CA ILE A 20 -31.12 11.68 -13.87
C ILE A 20 -30.00 10.81 -13.26
N VAL A 21 -30.36 9.71 -12.56
CA VAL A 21 -29.37 8.81 -11.92
C VAL A 21 -28.71 7.85 -12.93
N LEU A 22 -29.27 7.68 -14.13
CA LEU A 22 -28.78 6.74 -15.15
C LEU A 22 -27.63 7.27 -16.03
N LEU A 23 -27.18 8.52 -15.85
CA LEU A 23 -26.15 9.15 -16.71
C LEU A 23 -24.78 9.35 -16.03
N CYS A 24 -24.59 8.95 -14.77
CA CYS A 24 -23.30 9.04 -14.08
C CYS A 24 -22.59 7.69 -13.85
N SER A 25 -23.20 6.57 -14.24
CA SER A 25 -22.59 5.23 -14.12
C SER A 25 -21.89 4.83 -15.41
N ALA A 26 -20.84 5.54 -15.78
CA ALA A 26 -19.92 5.10 -16.83
C ALA A 26 -18.49 5.57 -16.53
N CYS A 27 -17.94 5.09 -15.42
CA CYS A 27 -16.50 4.99 -15.19
C CYS A 27 -16.24 3.83 -14.21
N SER A 28 -16.64 2.60 -14.57
CA SER A 28 -15.91 1.42 -14.07
C SER A 28 -14.64 1.30 -14.92
N SER A 29 -13.69 2.21 -14.69
CA SER A 29 -12.31 1.89 -15.04
C SER A 29 -11.87 0.79 -14.08
N GLU A 30 -12.02 -0.46 -14.50
CA GLU A 30 -11.22 -1.57 -13.97
C GLU A 30 -9.77 -1.27 -14.30
N SER A 31 -9.18 -0.41 -13.48
CA SER A 31 -7.75 -0.22 -13.48
C SER A 31 -7.14 -1.53 -12.99
N ASN A 32 -6.55 -2.29 -13.92
CA ASN A 32 -5.55 -3.32 -13.60
C ASN A 32 -4.29 -2.62 -13.06
N HIS A 33 -4.44 -1.81 -12.01
CA HIS A 33 -3.31 -1.38 -11.21
C HIS A 33 -2.85 -2.61 -10.46
N ALA A 34 -1.84 -3.28 -10.99
CA ALA A 34 -1.01 -4.18 -10.19
C ALA A 34 -0.60 -3.39 -8.94
N LEU A 35 -1.22 -3.72 -7.81
CA LEU A 35 -0.88 -3.10 -6.54
C LEU A 35 0.58 -3.48 -6.26
N ILE A 36 1.48 -2.52 -6.49
CA ILE A 36 2.87 -2.66 -6.06
C ILE A 36 2.86 -2.50 -4.54
N THR A 37 2.67 -3.64 -3.88
CA THR A 37 2.70 -3.73 -2.42
C THR A 37 4.04 -4.25 -1.94
N TYR A 38 4.39 -3.90 -0.71
CA TYR A 38 5.56 -4.48 -0.06
C TYR A 38 5.26 -5.93 0.33
N PRO A 39 6.24 -6.83 0.25
CA PRO A 39 6.08 -8.19 0.75
C PRO A 39 5.98 -8.21 2.28
N ASP A 40 5.26 -9.19 2.81
CA ASP A 40 5.19 -9.50 4.24
C ASP A 40 4.83 -8.32 5.16
N GLN A 41 3.85 -7.49 4.78
CA GLN A 41 3.51 -6.25 5.50
C GLN A 41 3.10 -6.46 6.97
N GLU A 42 2.57 -7.62 7.31
CA GLU A 42 2.17 -7.95 8.69
C GLU A 42 3.37 -8.42 9.54
N SER A 43 4.55 -8.63 8.94
CA SER A 43 5.73 -9.13 9.63
C SER A 43 6.41 -8.06 10.49
N THR A 44 7.03 -8.49 11.58
CA THR A 44 7.91 -7.64 12.40
C THR A 44 9.12 -7.13 11.60
N ALA A 45 9.59 -7.91 10.62
CA ALA A 45 10.66 -7.52 9.72
C ALA A 45 10.27 -6.32 8.84
N PHE A 46 9.08 -6.33 8.24
CA PHE A 46 8.57 -5.19 7.49
C PHE A 46 8.35 -3.96 8.36
N GLN A 47 7.82 -4.13 9.57
CA GLN A 47 7.62 -3.02 10.50
C GLN A 47 8.95 -2.34 10.88
N GLN A 48 9.99 -3.14 11.15
CA GLN A 48 11.32 -2.63 11.44
C GLN A 48 11.94 -1.95 10.22
N PHE A 49 11.85 -2.56 9.05
CA PHE A 49 12.29 -1.97 7.79
C PHE A 49 11.64 -0.60 7.54
N THR A 50 10.30 -0.54 7.66
CA THR A 50 9.54 0.68 7.42
C THR A 50 9.93 1.76 8.43
N ARG A 51 10.04 1.43 9.72
CA ARG A 51 10.49 2.35 10.77
C ARG A 51 11.84 3.00 10.45
N GLN A 52 12.81 2.21 9.97
CA GLN A 52 14.16 2.73 9.73
C GLN A 52 14.30 3.50 8.42
N CYS A 53 13.57 3.10 7.38
CA CYS A 53 13.74 3.61 6.01
C CYS A 53 12.71 4.67 5.60
N SER A 54 11.67 4.94 6.40
CA SER A 54 10.62 5.93 6.06
C SER A 54 10.86 7.34 6.62
N SER A 55 11.95 7.55 7.36
CA SER A 55 12.23 8.84 8.04
C SER A 55 12.51 10.02 7.09
N CYS A 56 12.93 9.76 5.85
CA CYS A 56 13.27 10.79 4.87
C CYS A 56 12.31 10.86 3.68
N HIS A 57 11.85 9.71 3.21
CA HIS A 57 11.01 9.51 2.04
C HIS A 57 10.38 8.12 2.13
N ARG A 58 9.57 7.72 1.14
CA ARG A 58 9.01 6.35 1.08
C ARG A 58 10.14 5.29 1.10
N PRO A 59 10.03 4.20 1.86
CA PRO A 59 11.03 3.12 1.84
C PRO A 59 11.30 2.59 0.42
N PRO A 60 12.51 2.07 0.15
CA PRO A 60 12.81 1.49 -1.15
C PRO A 60 12.03 0.18 -1.36
N MET A 61 11.50 -0.08 -2.56
CA MET A 61 10.91 -1.39 -2.86
C MET A 61 12.01 -2.47 -2.86
N PRO A 62 11.83 -3.62 -2.18
CA PRO A 62 12.88 -4.65 -2.09
C PRO A 62 13.28 -5.27 -3.44
N ASP A 63 12.39 -5.27 -4.44
CA ASP A 63 12.59 -5.92 -5.74
C ASP A 63 13.29 -5.05 -6.80
N VAL A 64 13.73 -3.84 -6.44
CA VAL A 64 14.45 -2.94 -7.38
C VAL A 64 15.93 -3.26 -7.50
N HIS A 65 16.48 -4.05 -6.57
CA HIS A 65 17.87 -4.50 -6.57
C HIS A 65 17.98 -5.98 -6.22
N ILE A 66 19.03 -6.63 -6.72
CA ILE A 66 19.39 -8.01 -6.35
C ILE A 66 20.01 -8.04 -4.94
N ALA A 67 19.97 -9.20 -4.28
CA ALA A 67 20.32 -9.33 -2.86
C ALA A 67 21.74 -8.79 -2.51
N LYS A 68 22.72 -9.02 -3.40
CA LYS A 68 24.11 -8.61 -3.16
C LYS A 68 24.31 -7.09 -3.15
N ASP A 69 23.43 -6.32 -3.78
CA ASP A 69 23.58 -4.87 -3.93
C ASP A 69 23.08 -4.10 -2.69
N TRP A 70 22.14 -4.69 -1.94
CA TRP A 70 21.44 -4.00 -0.83
C TRP A 70 22.37 -3.48 0.26
N ASN A 71 23.48 -4.16 0.54
CA ASN A 71 24.44 -3.68 1.54
C ASN A 71 24.99 -2.30 1.20
N ALA A 72 25.48 -2.11 -0.02
CA ALA A 72 26.04 -0.83 -0.45
C ALA A 72 24.98 0.29 -0.45
N ILE A 73 23.74 -0.04 -0.80
CA ILE A 73 22.62 0.91 -0.82
C ILE A 73 22.25 1.37 0.58
N VAL A 74 22.14 0.43 1.54
CA VAL A 74 21.82 0.77 2.94
C VAL A 74 22.94 1.61 3.56
N VAL A 75 24.21 1.31 3.28
CA VAL A 75 25.34 2.13 3.73
C VAL A 75 25.23 3.57 3.21
N ARG A 76 24.93 3.75 1.92
CA ARG A 76 24.72 5.09 1.34
C ARG A 76 23.54 5.83 1.98
N MET A 77 22.43 5.12 2.26
CA MET A 77 21.27 5.73 2.94
C MET A 77 21.64 6.19 4.35
N GLN A 78 22.43 5.42 5.10
CA GLN A 78 22.88 5.82 6.43
C GLN A 78 23.80 7.04 6.39
N GLN A 79 24.72 7.11 5.42
CA GLN A 79 25.55 8.30 5.21
C GLN A 79 24.69 9.54 4.93
N HIS A 80 23.63 9.41 4.12
CA HIS A 80 22.69 10.51 3.89
C HIS A 80 21.88 10.89 5.14
N LYS A 81 21.51 9.92 5.99
CA LYS A 81 20.86 10.21 7.29
C LYS A 81 21.79 11.04 8.17
N GLU A 82 23.03 10.59 8.32
CA GLU A 82 24.06 11.28 9.11
C GLU A 82 24.30 12.72 8.63
N GLN A 83 24.48 12.92 7.32
CA GLN A 83 24.67 14.24 6.71
C GLN A 83 23.49 15.20 6.94
N ARG A 84 22.29 14.66 7.17
CA ARG A 84 21.07 15.43 7.46
C ARG A 84 20.78 15.56 8.96
N GLY A 85 21.68 15.09 9.83
CA GLY A 85 21.48 15.09 11.28
C GLY A 85 20.37 14.15 11.76
N LEU A 86 20.05 13.12 10.97
CA LEU A 86 19.05 12.11 11.33
C LEU A 86 19.72 10.93 12.03
N LEU A 87 18.97 10.27 12.91
CA LEU A 87 19.44 9.09 13.65
C LEU A 87 19.85 7.98 12.67
N VAL A 88 21.11 7.55 12.73
CA VAL A 88 21.62 6.39 12.00
C VAL A 88 21.23 5.09 12.71
N MET A 89 21.17 3.99 11.96
CA MET A 89 20.87 2.68 12.54
C MET A 89 22.08 2.18 13.33
N ASN A 90 21.84 1.49 14.43
CA ASN A 90 22.88 0.66 15.02
C ASN A 90 23.08 -0.63 14.19
N HIS A 91 24.12 -1.39 14.53
CA HIS A 91 24.47 -2.61 13.78
C HIS A 91 23.34 -3.65 13.73
N ALA A 92 22.62 -3.87 14.84
CA ALA A 92 21.53 -4.84 14.88
C ALA A 92 20.34 -4.40 14.02
N GLU A 93 19.98 -3.11 14.05
CA GLU A 93 18.93 -2.54 13.20
C GLU A 93 19.30 -2.64 11.72
N GLN A 94 20.55 -2.32 11.36
CA GLN A 94 21.04 -2.45 9.99
C GLN A 94 20.97 -3.90 9.49
N GLN A 95 21.34 -4.88 10.33
CA GLN A 95 21.24 -6.29 9.98
C GLN A 95 19.79 -6.74 9.74
N GLN A 96 18.85 -6.28 10.57
CA GLN A 96 17.42 -6.59 10.39
C GLN A 96 16.87 -6.01 9.09
N VAL A 97 17.24 -4.76 8.77
CA VAL A 97 16.86 -4.11 7.52
C VAL A 97 17.44 -4.84 6.30
N LEU A 98 18.72 -5.22 6.36
CA LEU A 98 19.36 -5.97 5.28
C LEU A 98 18.71 -7.34 5.09
N ALA A 99 18.41 -8.06 6.17
CA ALA A 99 17.75 -9.36 6.10
C ALA A 99 16.40 -9.26 5.37
N TYR A 100 15.58 -8.27 5.70
CA TYR A 100 14.30 -8.05 5.02
C TYR A 100 14.47 -7.72 3.53
N LEU A 101 15.38 -6.79 3.20
CA LEU A 101 15.63 -6.37 1.82
C LEU A 101 16.21 -7.49 0.96
N GLN A 102 17.13 -8.29 1.51
CA GLN A 102 17.78 -9.38 0.80
C GLN A 102 16.87 -10.58 0.59
N ALA A 103 16.03 -10.92 1.57
CA ALA A 103 15.04 -11.99 1.45
C ALA A 103 13.98 -11.68 0.38
N ASN A 104 13.69 -10.41 0.17
CA ASN A 104 12.67 -9.91 -0.76
C ASN A 104 13.28 -9.27 -2.01
N ALA A 105 14.57 -9.49 -2.25
CA ALA A 105 15.29 -8.87 -3.35
C ALA A 105 14.79 -9.32 -4.73
N LYS A 106 15.15 -8.56 -5.76
CA LYS A 106 15.03 -9.01 -7.14
C LYS A 106 15.72 -10.35 -7.30
N LYS A 107 15.02 -11.32 -7.86
CA LYS A 107 15.63 -12.61 -8.21
C LYS A 107 16.67 -12.38 -9.31
N ASP A 108 17.89 -12.87 -9.08
CA ASP A 108 18.94 -12.87 -10.09
C ASP A 108 18.58 -13.96 -11.11
N VAL A 109 18.05 -13.55 -12.27
CA VAL A 109 17.77 -14.46 -13.37
C VAL A 109 19.06 -14.57 -14.17
N ILE A 110 19.98 -15.39 -13.68
CA ILE A 110 21.06 -15.92 -14.51
C ILE A 110 20.44 -17.12 -15.23
N GLU A 111 19.93 -16.88 -16.44
CA GLU A 111 19.63 -17.92 -17.43
C GLU A 111 20.91 -18.36 -18.14
#